data_AF-A0A2A2RGL6-F1
#
_entry.id   AF-A0A2A2RGL6-F1
#
_cell.length_a   1.000
_cell.length_b   1.000
_cell.length_c   1.000
_cell.angle_alpha   90.00
_cell.angle_beta   90.00
_cell.angle_gamma   90.00
#
_symmetry.space_group_name_H-M   'P 1'
#
loop_
_entity.id
_entity.type
_entity.pdbx_description
1 polymer ?
#
loop_
_entity_poly.entity_id
_entity_poly.type
_entity_poly.pdbx_seq_one_letter_code
_entity_poly.pdbx_strand_id
1 'polypeptide(L)'
;MILTSTSRLSALLLSALLLPTLLNAQEATITVKKSDAISVAIKPFSGSDAAIAGKVVANDLDLSGLFSIGIPERASFSVAGASGGGSLQGIVTDNRGGVVLQKTYSGDTRSAAHKFSDDIVETLTGQNGIAASKFAFVSNRTGSKEIYISDYDGANQRQITQERAISVAPALSPDKSRLAYTGYQSGYADIYLIDLQSGARTPILKYPGTNSGASFSPDGSRVACTLSRDGNPELYIASANGSGARRLTRSRGVESSPSWSPDGSEIVYSSDDSGGPQLYRISVAGGAPRRISTGFNYCTEPSWSPDGKKIAFTVRQGGFSIAVVELATGATRILDQGQDPSWGADSRHLIYSDGSAIVLMDTIKGRKTPVASGLGKVSEPSWSR
;
A
#
# COMPACT_ATOMS: atom_id res chain seq x y z
N MET A 1 61.94 82.93 -9.39
CA MET A 1 61.92 81.96 -8.27
C MET A 1 60.64 81.13 -8.45
N ILE A 2 60.79 79.87 -8.88
CA ILE A 2 59.94 78.67 -8.65
C ILE A 2 58.41 78.87 -8.89
N LEU A 3 57.86 78.51 -10.08
CA LEU A 3 57.12 77.25 -10.41
C LEU A 3 56.02 76.93 -9.36
N THR A 4 54.72 76.74 -9.63
CA THR A 4 53.97 76.11 -10.75
C THR A 4 52.45 76.17 -10.45
N SER A 5 51.63 75.78 -11.44
CA SER A 5 50.21 75.33 -11.37
C SER A 5 49.16 76.37 -11.81
N THR A 6 48.84 76.47 -13.10
CA THR A 6 47.90 75.68 -13.95
C THR A 6 46.43 76.14 -13.89
N SER A 7 45.98 76.67 -15.03
CA SER A 7 44.67 77.23 -15.35
C SER A 7 43.71 76.18 -15.95
N ARG A 8 42.42 76.38 -15.67
CA ARG A 8 41.25 75.61 -16.11
C ARG A 8 40.85 75.89 -17.56
N LEU A 9 40.20 74.91 -18.22
CA LEU A 9 39.05 74.95 -19.17
C LEU A 9 39.12 73.66 -20.04
N SER A 10 38.25 72.67 -19.84
CA SER A 10 36.91 72.47 -20.43
C SER A 10 36.92 71.47 -21.59
N ALA A 11 36.23 70.32 -21.41
CA ALA A 11 35.62 69.55 -22.49
C ALA A 11 34.49 68.64 -21.92
N LEU A 12 33.34 68.63 -22.59
CA LEU A 12 32.11 67.92 -22.23
C LEU A 12 32.29 66.39 -22.14
N LEU A 13 31.67 65.76 -21.13
CA LEU A 13 31.45 64.31 -21.07
C LEU A 13 30.05 63.95 -21.59
N LEU A 14 29.99 63.02 -22.56
CA LEU A 14 28.79 62.29 -22.96
C LEU A 14 28.82 60.92 -22.26
N SER A 15 27.90 60.69 -21.32
CA SER A 15 27.78 59.44 -20.57
C SER A 15 26.92 58.42 -21.30
N ALA A 16 27.53 57.38 -21.86
CA ALA A 16 26.85 56.18 -22.36
C ALA A 16 26.84 55.10 -21.26
N LEU A 17 25.65 54.75 -20.75
CA LEU A 17 25.49 53.63 -19.81
C LEU A 17 25.66 52.30 -20.54
N LEU A 18 26.67 51.52 -20.18
CA LEU A 18 26.73 50.08 -20.45
C LEU A 18 26.04 49.33 -19.30
N LEU A 19 24.90 48.71 -19.59
CA LEU A 19 24.23 47.75 -18.72
C LEU A 19 24.99 46.39 -18.77
N PRO A 20 25.29 45.74 -17.64
CA PRO A 20 25.86 44.41 -17.66
C PRO A 20 24.80 43.39 -18.06
N THR A 21 25.07 42.63 -19.12
CA THR A 21 24.29 41.45 -19.50
C THR A 21 24.51 40.35 -18.47
N LEU A 22 23.53 40.14 -17.59
CA LEU A 22 23.45 38.94 -16.76
C LEU A 22 23.21 37.74 -17.69
N LEU A 23 24.23 36.89 -17.85
CA LEU A 23 24.03 35.54 -18.39
C LEU A 23 23.12 34.80 -17.40
N ASN A 24 21.85 34.64 -17.77
CA ASN A 24 20.94 33.77 -17.05
C ASN A 24 21.38 32.33 -17.35
N ALA A 25 22.07 31.70 -16.38
CA ALA A 25 22.25 30.26 -16.40
C ALA A 25 20.86 29.64 -16.22
N GLN A 26 20.23 29.28 -17.34
CA GLN A 26 18.98 28.56 -17.33
C GLN A 26 19.31 27.16 -16.82
N GLU A 27 19.10 26.93 -15.52
CA GLU A 27 19.02 25.57 -14.99
C GLU A 27 18.01 24.82 -15.85
N ALA A 28 18.48 23.79 -16.55
CA ALA A 28 17.62 22.93 -17.32
C ALA A 28 16.65 22.26 -16.34
N THR A 29 15.47 22.86 -16.18
CA THR A 29 14.38 22.26 -15.45
C THR A 29 13.94 21.07 -16.29
N ILE A 30 14.47 19.88 -15.97
CA ILE A 30 13.96 18.62 -16.51
C ILE A 30 12.53 18.51 -15.99
N THR A 31 11.61 19.01 -16.79
CA THR A 31 10.19 18.79 -16.59
C THR A 31 9.96 17.33 -16.98
N VAL A 32 10.11 16.42 -16.01
CA VAL A 32 9.69 15.03 -16.19
C VAL A 32 8.20 15.08 -16.45
N LYS A 33 7.81 14.85 -17.71
CA LYS A 33 6.42 14.61 -18.05
C LYS A 33 5.96 13.43 -17.19
N LYS A 34 4.83 13.63 -16.51
CA LYS A 34 4.05 12.57 -15.90
C LYS A 34 3.86 11.45 -16.96
N SER A 35 4.39 10.26 -16.66
CA SER A 35 4.08 8.94 -17.24
C SER A 35 4.74 8.42 -18.53
N ASP A 36 6.06 8.53 -18.71
CA ASP A 36 6.73 7.58 -19.61
C ASP A 36 7.20 6.36 -18.79
N ALA A 37 6.45 5.27 -18.90
CA ALA A 37 6.81 4.01 -18.25
C ALA A 37 8.19 3.55 -18.75
N ILE A 38 9.07 3.10 -17.85
CA ILE A 38 10.43 2.68 -18.21
C ILE A 38 10.33 1.51 -19.19
N SER A 39 10.95 1.65 -20.36
CA SER A 39 10.88 0.59 -21.37
C SER A 39 11.85 -0.53 -21.04
N VAL A 40 11.32 -1.74 -20.91
CA VAL A 40 12.07 -2.97 -20.61
C VAL A 40 11.76 -4.04 -21.64
N ALA A 41 12.74 -4.88 -21.94
CA ALA A 41 12.55 -6.09 -22.73
C ALA A 41 12.87 -7.32 -21.90
N ILE A 42 11.97 -8.31 -21.94
CA ILE A 42 12.22 -9.61 -21.29
C ILE A 42 12.93 -10.51 -22.30
N LYS A 43 14.22 -10.74 -22.08
CA LYS A 43 15.00 -11.72 -22.85
C LYS A 43 14.65 -13.14 -22.40
N PRO A 44 14.86 -14.16 -23.24
CA PRO A 44 14.64 -15.54 -22.86
C PRO A 44 15.42 -15.90 -21.60
N PHE A 45 14.71 -16.44 -20.61
CA PHE A 45 15.33 -17.04 -19.43
C PHE A 45 15.87 -18.43 -19.79
N SER A 46 16.84 -18.93 -19.03
CA SER A 46 17.42 -20.27 -19.19
C SER A 46 17.22 -21.15 -17.95
N GLY A 47 17.49 -22.45 -18.07
CA GLY A 47 17.33 -23.42 -16.98
C GLY A 47 15.97 -24.16 -16.98
N SER A 48 15.79 -25.09 -16.04
CA SER A 48 14.62 -25.98 -15.99
C SER A 48 13.30 -25.24 -15.77
N ASP A 49 13.35 -24.11 -15.07
CA ASP A 49 12.16 -23.37 -14.64
C ASP A 49 12.03 -22.02 -15.38
N ALA A 50 12.79 -21.83 -16.46
CA ALA A 50 12.90 -20.59 -17.22
C ALA A 50 11.55 -19.98 -17.63
N ALA A 51 10.64 -20.82 -18.14
CA ALA A 51 9.34 -20.37 -18.63
C ALA A 51 8.48 -19.77 -17.49
N ILE A 52 8.57 -20.34 -16.28
CA ILE A 52 7.87 -19.83 -15.10
C ILE A 52 8.49 -18.51 -14.68
N ALA A 53 9.81 -18.46 -14.53
CA ALA A 53 10.52 -17.24 -14.09
C ALA A 53 10.24 -16.06 -15.03
N GLY A 54 10.42 -16.24 -16.34
CA GLY A 54 10.20 -15.18 -17.33
C GLY A 54 8.75 -14.67 -17.35
N LYS A 55 7.76 -15.58 -17.21
CA LYS A 55 6.35 -15.21 -17.16
C LYS A 55 6.01 -14.42 -15.89
N VAL A 56 6.55 -14.83 -14.74
CA VAL A 56 6.31 -14.14 -13.46
C VAL A 56 6.93 -12.75 -13.50
N VAL A 57 8.21 -12.62 -13.89
CA VAL A 57 8.88 -11.33 -14.00
C VAL A 57 8.16 -10.40 -14.98
N ALA A 58 7.75 -10.90 -16.15
CA ALA A 58 7.00 -10.11 -17.11
C ALA A 58 5.66 -9.61 -16.52
N ASN A 59 4.91 -10.48 -15.85
CA ASN A 59 3.64 -10.11 -15.22
C ASN A 59 3.85 -9.05 -14.13
N ASP A 60 4.87 -9.21 -13.29
CA ASP A 60 5.15 -8.29 -12.19
C ASP A 60 5.53 -6.89 -12.67
N LEU A 61 6.40 -6.80 -13.67
CA LEU A 61 6.79 -5.52 -14.23
C LEU A 61 5.61 -4.83 -14.95
N ASP A 62 4.73 -5.59 -15.60
CA ASP A 62 3.49 -5.04 -16.18
C ASP A 62 2.50 -4.54 -15.10
N LEU A 63 2.23 -5.36 -14.08
CA LEU A 63 1.30 -5.03 -12.99
C LEU A 63 1.82 -3.91 -12.09
N SER A 64 3.13 -3.69 -12.00
CA SER A 64 3.68 -2.52 -11.31
C SER A 64 3.23 -1.19 -11.92
N GLY A 65 2.81 -1.21 -13.19
CA GLY A 65 2.45 -0.01 -13.93
C GLY A 65 3.60 0.99 -14.13
N LEU A 66 4.83 0.65 -13.73
CA LEU A 66 6.03 1.49 -13.87
C LEU A 66 6.78 1.22 -15.18
N PHE A 67 6.55 0.06 -15.79
CA PHE A 67 7.26 -0.38 -16.98
C PHE A 67 6.36 -0.51 -18.20
N SER A 68 6.98 -0.43 -19.38
CA SER A 68 6.38 -0.84 -20.66
C SER A 68 7.21 -1.98 -21.23
N ILE A 69 6.58 -3.13 -21.45
CA ILE A 69 7.27 -4.32 -21.96
C ILE A 69 7.29 -4.27 -23.48
N GLY A 70 8.48 -4.24 -24.06
CA GLY A 70 8.71 -4.11 -25.49
C GLY A 70 9.78 -5.07 -26.01
N ILE A 71 10.20 -4.83 -27.26
CA ILE A 71 11.27 -5.60 -27.91
C ILE A 71 12.66 -5.08 -27.49
N PRO A 72 13.68 -5.95 -27.40
CA PRO A 72 15.03 -5.58 -26.93
C PRO A 72 15.66 -4.39 -27.64
N GLU A 73 15.43 -4.24 -28.94
CA GLU A 73 16.05 -3.20 -29.78
C GLU A 73 15.55 -1.79 -29.47
N ARG A 74 14.40 -1.67 -28.79
CA ARG A 74 13.76 -0.39 -28.44
C ARG A 74 13.71 -0.13 -26.93
N ALA A 75 14.02 -1.13 -26.12
CA ALA A 75 13.96 -1.01 -24.68
C ALA A 75 15.19 -0.29 -24.11
N SER A 76 14.98 0.48 -23.04
CA SER A 76 16.07 1.12 -22.29
C SER A 76 16.86 0.10 -21.48
N PHE A 77 16.20 -0.97 -21.03
CA PHE A 77 16.81 -2.05 -20.27
C PHE A 77 16.36 -3.42 -20.79
N SER A 78 17.22 -4.42 -20.62
CA SER A 78 16.90 -5.83 -20.87
C SER A 78 16.97 -6.61 -19.57
N VAL A 79 15.95 -7.43 -19.33
CA VAL A 79 15.84 -8.31 -18.16
C VAL A 79 16.00 -9.76 -18.62
N ALA A 80 16.88 -10.51 -17.98
CA ALA A 80 17.12 -11.92 -18.26
C ALA A 80 17.42 -12.69 -16.95
N GLY A 81 17.51 -14.00 -17.05
CA GLY A 81 17.96 -14.82 -15.92
C GLY A 81 18.07 -16.30 -16.22
N ALA A 82 18.60 -17.04 -15.26
CA ALA A 82 18.68 -18.50 -15.26
C ALA A 82 17.97 -19.05 -14.02
N SER A 83 16.98 -19.92 -14.19
CA SER A 83 16.18 -20.48 -13.10
C SER A 83 16.21 -22.01 -13.09
N GLY A 84 16.53 -22.58 -11.94
CA GLY A 84 16.56 -24.02 -11.72
C GLY A 84 17.26 -24.40 -10.42
N GLY A 85 17.05 -25.64 -9.96
CA GLY A 85 17.73 -26.17 -8.77
C GLY A 85 17.43 -25.41 -7.47
N GLY A 86 16.25 -24.78 -7.36
CA GLY A 86 15.86 -24.00 -6.18
C GLY A 86 16.49 -22.60 -6.11
N SER A 87 16.89 -22.04 -7.25
CA SER A 87 17.37 -20.66 -7.34
C SER A 87 17.04 -19.99 -8.67
N LEU A 88 17.03 -18.66 -8.65
CA LEU A 88 16.98 -17.80 -9.83
C LEU A 88 18.17 -16.84 -9.79
N GLN A 89 19.01 -16.82 -10.83
CA GLN A 89 19.96 -15.73 -11.05
C GLN A 89 19.35 -14.74 -12.04
N GLY A 90 19.08 -13.52 -11.59
CA GLY A 90 18.53 -12.44 -12.40
C GLY A 90 19.61 -11.45 -12.83
N ILE A 91 19.47 -10.88 -14.03
CA ILE A 91 20.32 -9.82 -14.55
C ILE A 91 19.50 -8.76 -15.30
N VAL A 92 19.84 -7.49 -15.10
CA VAL A 92 19.34 -6.34 -15.86
C VAL A 92 20.52 -5.61 -16.49
N THR A 93 20.43 -5.36 -17.79
CA THR A 93 21.43 -4.57 -18.52
C THR A 93 20.81 -3.33 -19.14
N ASP A 94 21.58 -2.25 -19.23
CA ASP A 94 21.20 -1.09 -20.05
C ASP A 94 21.30 -1.39 -21.56
N ASN A 95 20.92 -0.42 -22.39
CA ASN A 95 20.98 -0.54 -23.86
C ASN A 95 22.39 -0.56 -24.46
N ARG A 96 23.43 -0.38 -23.64
CA ARG A 96 24.86 -0.50 -24.02
C ARG A 96 25.46 -1.81 -23.54
N GLY A 97 24.69 -2.65 -22.85
CA GLY A 97 25.13 -3.92 -22.27
C GLY A 97 25.77 -3.80 -20.88
N GLY A 98 25.76 -2.61 -20.27
CA GLY A 98 26.23 -2.41 -18.91
C GLY A 98 25.28 -3.08 -17.90
N VAL A 99 25.84 -3.80 -16.92
CA VAL A 99 25.05 -4.46 -15.87
C VAL A 99 24.60 -3.44 -14.84
N VAL A 100 23.29 -3.35 -14.64
CA VAL A 100 22.64 -2.43 -13.68
C VAL A 100 22.21 -3.17 -12.42
N LEU A 101 21.78 -4.42 -12.56
CA LEU A 101 21.43 -5.31 -11.46
C LEU A 101 21.85 -6.73 -11.82
N GLN A 102 22.49 -7.44 -10.90
CA GLN A 102 22.75 -8.88 -11.03
C GLN A 102 22.75 -9.51 -9.64
N LYS A 103 21.85 -10.48 -9.41
CA LYS A 103 21.67 -11.08 -8.09
C LYS A 103 21.09 -12.49 -8.19
N THR A 104 21.36 -13.30 -7.18
CA THR A 104 20.82 -14.66 -7.06
C THR A 104 19.83 -14.73 -5.90
N TYR A 105 18.71 -15.38 -6.14
CA TYR A 105 17.59 -15.55 -5.21
C TYR A 105 17.35 -17.03 -4.97
N SER A 106 17.43 -17.46 -3.72
CA SER A 106 17.14 -18.85 -3.34
C SER A 106 15.64 -19.05 -3.05
N GLY A 107 15.15 -20.27 -3.30
CA GLY A 107 13.78 -20.68 -3.02
C GLY A 107 13.05 -21.19 -4.25
N ASP A 108 11.73 -21.31 -4.15
CA ASP A 108 10.90 -21.65 -5.31
C ASP A 108 11.01 -20.56 -6.38
N THR A 109 10.96 -20.98 -7.66
CA THR A 109 11.17 -20.11 -8.81
C THR A 109 10.22 -18.90 -8.83
N ARG A 110 8.99 -19.05 -8.35
CA ARG A 110 8.01 -17.96 -8.34
C ARG A 110 8.33 -16.90 -7.30
N SER A 111 8.55 -17.29 -6.05
CA SER A 111 8.97 -16.36 -4.98
C SER A 111 10.31 -15.69 -5.32
N ALA A 112 11.23 -16.42 -5.95
CA ALA A 112 12.51 -15.88 -6.41
C ALA A 112 12.32 -14.84 -7.52
N ALA A 113 11.43 -15.11 -8.49
CA ALA A 113 11.07 -14.16 -9.54
C ALA A 113 10.40 -12.90 -8.98
N HIS A 114 9.47 -13.01 -8.03
CA HIS A 114 8.87 -11.84 -7.38
C HIS A 114 9.89 -10.95 -6.68
N LYS A 115 10.84 -11.54 -5.93
CA LYS A 115 11.95 -10.79 -5.31
C LYS A 115 12.84 -10.12 -6.36
N PHE A 116 13.10 -10.79 -7.48
CA PHE A 116 13.84 -10.19 -8.57
C PHE A 116 13.07 -9.00 -9.17
N SER A 117 11.77 -9.13 -9.41
CA SER A 117 10.92 -8.04 -9.89
C SER A 117 10.94 -6.83 -8.96
N ASP A 118 10.88 -7.06 -7.64
CA ASP A 118 10.95 -5.98 -6.64
C ASP A 118 12.30 -5.27 -6.66
N ASP A 119 13.41 -6.01 -6.74
CA ASP A 119 14.76 -5.42 -6.87
C ASP A 119 14.91 -4.63 -8.19
N ILE A 120 14.26 -5.05 -9.29
CA ILE A 120 14.22 -4.28 -10.55
C ILE A 120 13.48 -2.96 -10.35
N VAL A 121 12.30 -3.00 -9.71
CA VAL A 121 11.50 -1.80 -9.40
C VAL A 121 12.32 -0.82 -8.57
N GLU A 122 12.95 -1.29 -7.49
CA GLU A 122 13.77 -0.47 -6.60
C GLU A 122 14.96 0.12 -7.36
N THR A 123 15.73 -0.71 -8.07
CA THR A 123 16.95 -0.28 -8.76
C THR A 123 16.66 0.78 -9.83
N LEU A 124 15.57 0.63 -10.60
CA LEU A 124 15.30 1.51 -11.74
C LEU A 124 14.43 2.72 -11.38
N THR A 125 13.73 2.71 -10.24
CA THR A 125 12.76 3.76 -9.90
C THR A 125 12.93 4.37 -8.51
N GLY A 126 13.67 3.72 -7.61
CA GLY A 126 13.75 4.07 -6.20
C GLY A 126 12.46 3.85 -5.40
N GLN A 127 11.45 3.19 -6.00
CA GLN A 127 10.18 2.85 -5.33
C GLN A 127 10.21 1.40 -4.85
N ASN A 128 9.40 1.09 -3.84
CA ASN A 128 9.20 -0.28 -3.40
C ASN A 128 8.39 -1.07 -4.44
N GLY A 129 8.82 -2.28 -4.73
CA GLY A 129 8.01 -3.26 -5.47
C GLY A 129 6.89 -3.87 -4.62
N ILE A 130 5.91 -4.47 -5.29
CA ILE A 130 4.76 -5.14 -4.65
C ILE A 130 4.72 -6.65 -4.92
N ALA A 131 5.64 -7.19 -5.72
CA ALA A 131 5.54 -8.53 -6.26
C ALA A 131 5.71 -9.62 -5.20
N ALA A 132 6.61 -9.43 -4.22
CA ALA A 132 6.78 -10.37 -3.11
C ALA A 132 5.79 -10.15 -1.94
N SER A 133 4.76 -9.31 -2.15
CA SER A 133 3.71 -9.10 -1.17
C SER A 133 2.61 -10.17 -1.28
N LYS A 134 1.76 -10.20 -0.27
CA LYS A 134 0.62 -11.13 -0.12
C LYS A 134 -0.59 -10.36 0.39
N PHE A 135 -1.78 -10.84 0.08
CA PHE A 135 -2.99 -10.34 0.71
C PHE A 135 -3.80 -11.47 1.32
N ALA A 136 -4.46 -11.15 2.44
CA ALA A 136 -5.52 -11.96 3.01
C ALA A 136 -6.88 -11.43 2.53
N PHE A 137 -7.89 -12.28 2.50
CA PHE A 137 -9.27 -11.90 2.14
C PHE A 137 -10.26 -12.92 2.70
N VAL A 138 -11.53 -12.51 2.81
CA VAL A 138 -12.63 -13.40 3.17
C VAL A 138 -13.21 -14.03 1.91
N SER A 139 -13.53 -15.32 1.94
CA SER A 139 -14.31 -16.00 0.91
C SER A 139 -15.33 -16.94 1.55
N ASN A 140 -16.50 -17.07 0.92
CA ASN A 140 -17.53 -18.02 1.34
C ASN A 140 -17.60 -19.29 0.47
N ARG A 141 -16.56 -19.57 -0.34
CA ARG A 141 -16.57 -20.67 -1.33
C ARG A 141 -16.78 -22.07 -0.73
N THR A 142 -16.47 -22.25 0.54
CA THR A 142 -16.68 -23.51 1.28
C THR A 142 -17.98 -23.53 2.08
N GLY A 143 -18.88 -22.56 1.89
CA GLY A 143 -20.17 -22.46 2.58
C GLY A 143 -20.15 -21.70 3.91
N SER A 144 -18.97 -21.31 4.41
CA SER A 144 -18.78 -20.42 5.57
C SER A 144 -17.81 -19.30 5.20
N LYS A 145 -17.91 -18.14 5.84
CA LYS A 145 -16.95 -17.05 5.67
C LYS A 145 -15.63 -17.46 6.31
N GLU A 146 -14.63 -17.74 5.48
CA GLU A 146 -13.30 -18.15 5.90
C GLU A 146 -12.25 -17.23 5.28
N ILE A 147 -11.09 -17.13 5.92
CA ILE A 147 -9.96 -16.31 5.52
C ILE A 147 -9.03 -17.14 4.65
N TYR A 148 -8.60 -16.52 3.56
CA TYR A 148 -7.66 -17.06 2.60
C TYR A 148 -6.50 -16.08 2.46
N ILE A 149 -5.31 -16.58 2.08
CA ILE A 149 -4.15 -15.77 1.70
C ILE A 149 -3.77 -16.13 0.27
N SER A 150 -3.28 -15.13 -0.47
CA SER A 150 -2.75 -15.25 -1.83
C SER A 150 -1.46 -14.45 -1.99
N ASP A 151 -0.66 -14.76 -3.02
CA ASP A 151 0.31 -13.82 -3.58
C ASP A 151 -0.41 -12.57 -4.12
N TYR A 152 0.29 -11.45 -4.29
CA TYR A 152 -0.30 -10.16 -4.67
C TYR A 152 -1.11 -10.21 -5.99
N ASP A 153 -0.72 -11.09 -6.92
CA ASP A 153 -1.37 -11.30 -8.22
C ASP A 153 -2.43 -12.41 -8.19
N GLY A 154 -2.74 -12.95 -7.01
CA GLY A 154 -3.83 -13.89 -6.81
C GLY A 154 -3.48 -15.36 -6.98
N ALA A 155 -2.21 -15.70 -7.23
CA ALA A 155 -1.75 -17.08 -7.24
C ALA A 155 -1.54 -17.63 -5.81
N ASN A 156 -1.33 -18.94 -5.71
CA ASN A 156 -1.00 -19.65 -4.47
C ASN A 156 -2.03 -19.44 -3.34
N GLN A 157 -3.31 -19.39 -3.71
CA GLN A 157 -4.40 -19.21 -2.74
C GLN A 157 -4.46 -20.38 -1.76
N ARG A 158 -4.44 -20.06 -0.46
CA ARG A 158 -4.53 -21.04 0.63
C ARG A 158 -5.60 -20.61 1.63
N GLN A 159 -6.43 -21.57 2.03
CA GLN A 159 -7.35 -21.38 3.16
C GLN A 159 -6.59 -21.37 4.48
N ILE A 160 -6.81 -20.34 5.30
CA ILE A 160 -6.13 -20.15 6.58
C ILE A 160 -7.03 -20.56 7.75
N THR A 161 -8.31 -20.21 7.70
CA THR A 161 -9.31 -20.59 8.72
C THR A 161 -10.21 -21.71 8.20
N GLN A 162 -10.59 -22.62 9.09
CA GLN A 162 -11.45 -23.80 8.83
C GLN A 162 -12.43 -24.04 9.99
N GLU A 163 -12.75 -22.98 10.71
CA GLU A 163 -13.54 -22.98 11.94
C GLU A 163 -14.98 -23.42 11.68
N ARG A 164 -15.44 -23.36 10.41
CA ARG A 164 -16.84 -23.57 10.02
C ARG A 164 -17.79 -22.64 10.80
N ALA A 165 -17.23 -21.51 11.23
CA ALA A 165 -17.87 -20.37 11.84
C ALA A 165 -17.53 -19.14 10.97
N ILE A 166 -17.98 -17.96 11.38
CA ILE A 166 -17.63 -16.73 10.69
C ILE A 166 -16.21 -16.32 11.07
N SER A 167 -15.34 -16.18 10.06
CA SER A 167 -14.00 -15.58 10.16
C SER A 167 -13.91 -14.38 9.22
N VAL A 168 -13.70 -13.19 9.77
CA VAL A 168 -13.77 -11.90 9.05
C VAL A 168 -12.72 -10.91 9.56
N ALA A 169 -12.62 -9.75 8.90
CA ALA A 169 -11.70 -8.66 9.17
C ALA A 169 -10.25 -9.14 9.35
N PRO A 170 -9.66 -9.82 8.35
CA PRO A 170 -8.27 -10.23 8.42
C PRO A 170 -7.35 -9.01 8.47
N ALA A 171 -6.27 -9.11 9.24
CA ALA A 171 -5.17 -8.16 9.24
C ALA A 171 -3.85 -8.91 9.22
N LEU A 172 -3.10 -8.80 8.12
CA LEU A 172 -1.73 -9.30 8.04
C LEU A 172 -0.79 -8.41 8.84
N SER A 173 0.15 -9.02 9.56
CA SER A 173 1.23 -8.27 10.20
C SER A 173 2.21 -7.73 9.14
N PRO A 174 2.91 -6.60 9.41
CA PRO A 174 3.86 -6.02 8.46
C PRO A 174 4.96 -7.00 8.00
N ASP A 175 5.45 -7.84 8.93
CA ASP A 175 6.45 -8.86 8.66
C ASP A 175 5.89 -10.14 7.98
N LYS A 176 4.59 -10.18 7.68
CA LYS A 176 3.91 -11.31 7.00
C LYS A 176 3.94 -12.62 7.80
N SER A 177 4.32 -12.59 9.07
CA SER A 177 4.46 -13.78 9.92
C SER A 177 3.16 -14.16 10.64
N ARG A 178 2.25 -13.20 10.83
CA ARG A 178 1.03 -13.37 11.61
C ARG A 178 -0.18 -12.79 10.90
N LEU A 179 -1.36 -13.32 11.25
CA LEU A 179 -2.65 -12.81 10.82
C LEU A 179 -3.58 -12.68 12.04
N ALA A 180 -4.06 -11.47 12.31
CA ALA A 180 -5.15 -11.25 13.24
C ALA A 180 -6.48 -11.32 12.50
N TYR A 181 -7.54 -11.79 13.17
CA TYR A 181 -8.88 -11.82 12.59
C TYR A 181 -9.97 -11.80 13.66
N THR A 182 -11.17 -11.41 13.25
CA THR A 182 -12.38 -11.53 14.07
C THR A 182 -13.03 -12.89 13.80
N GLY A 183 -13.06 -13.73 14.83
CA GLY A 183 -13.62 -15.09 14.76
C GLY A 183 -14.85 -15.23 15.65
N TYR A 184 -15.81 -16.04 15.21
CA TYR A 184 -17.06 -16.31 15.93
C TYR A 184 -17.14 -17.73 16.49
N GLN A 185 -16.03 -18.49 16.50
CA GLN A 185 -16.01 -19.89 16.96
C GLN A 185 -16.33 -20.07 18.46
N SER A 186 -16.31 -19.01 19.27
CA SER A 186 -16.78 -19.04 20.66
C SER A 186 -18.28 -18.78 20.82
N GLY A 187 -18.97 -18.41 19.74
CA GLY A 187 -20.33 -17.83 19.76
C GLY A 187 -20.34 -16.30 19.87
N TYR A 188 -19.21 -15.66 20.18
CA TYR A 188 -19.04 -14.21 20.26
C TYR A 188 -17.95 -13.72 19.30
N ALA A 189 -17.97 -12.43 18.97
CA ALA A 189 -16.90 -11.80 18.19
C ALA A 189 -15.66 -11.64 19.09
N ASP A 190 -14.65 -12.46 18.83
CA ASP A 190 -13.36 -12.45 19.52
C ASP A 190 -12.24 -12.19 18.51
N ILE A 191 -11.14 -11.57 18.96
CA ILE A 191 -9.96 -11.38 18.10
C ILE A 191 -8.97 -12.50 18.36
N TYR A 192 -8.61 -13.19 17.29
CA TYR A 192 -7.65 -14.28 17.25
C TYR A 192 -6.42 -13.90 16.47
N LEU A 193 -5.30 -14.55 16.79
CA LEU A 193 -4.02 -14.43 16.13
C LEU A 193 -3.58 -15.80 15.61
N ILE A 194 -3.16 -15.83 14.36
CA ILE A 194 -2.60 -17.01 13.68
C ILE A 194 -1.13 -16.74 13.40
N ASP A 195 -0.25 -17.64 13.83
CA ASP A 195 1.11 -17.72 13.32
C ASP A 195 1.09 -18.44 11.96
N LEU A 196 1.53 -17.76 10.90
CA LEU A 196 1.37 -18.25 9.53
C LEU A 196 2.35 -19.36 9.16
N GLN A 197 3.43 -19.54 9.93
CA GLN A 197 4.40 -20.61 9.72
C GLN A 197 3.91 -21.93 10.33
N SER A 198 3.58 -21.91 11.62
CA SER A 198 3.15 -23.09 12.38
C SER A 198 1.66 -23.38 12.23
N GLY A 199 0.85 -22.39 11.89
CA GLY A 199 -0.60 -22.47 11.92
C GLY A 199 -1.18 -22.37 13.34
N ALA A 200 -0.36 -22.10 14.37
CA ALA A 200 -0.82 -21.97 15.75
C ALA A 200 -1.83 -20.81 15.86
N ARG A 201 -2.95 -21.07 16.55
CA ARG A 201 -4.05 -20.12 16.70
C ARG A 201 -4.28 -19.83 18.17
N THR A 202 -4.33 -18.56 18.53
CA THR A 202 -4.57 -18.13 19.90
C THR A 202 -5.57 -16.98 19.94
N PRO A 203 -6.58 -17.02 20.83
CA PRO A 203 -7.37 -15.82 21.09
C PRO A 203 -6.48 -14.79 21.80
N ILE A 204 -6.50 -13.54 21.35
CA ILE A 204 -5.73 -12.45 21.96
C ILE A 204 -6.63 -11.43 22.68
N LEU A 205 -7.87 -11.22 22.23
CA LEU A 205 -8.83 -10.33 22.91
C LEU A 205 -10.20 -10.98 22.96
N LYS A 206 -10.68 -11.28 24.19
CA LYS A 206 -11.96 -11.94 24.48
C LYS A 206 -12.69 -11.30 25.65
N TYR A 207 -12.87 -9.99 25.63
CA TYR A 207 -13.65 -9.31 26.67
C TYR A 207 -15.14 -9.55 26.45
N PRO A 208 -15.98 -9.44 27.50
CA PRO A 208 -17.43 -9.44 27.31
C PRO A 208 -17.87 -8.41 26.27
N GLY A 209 -18.75 -8.82 25.35
CA GLY A 209 -19.23 -8.00 24.25
C GLY A 209 -18.50 -8.26 22.93
N THR A 210 -18.39 -7.23 22.10
CA THR A 210 -17.74 -7.28 20.79
C THR A 210 -16.25 -7.02 20.91
N ASN A 211 -15.43 -7.87 20.29
CA ASN A 211 -14.01 -7.66 20.05
C ASN A 211 -13.76 -7.88 18.55
N SER A 212 -13.44 -6.83 17.79
CA SER A 212 -13.35 -6.95 16.32
C SER A 212 -12.38 -5.97 15.67
N GLY A 213 -12.09 -6.23 14.39
CA GLY A 213 -11.41 -5.30 13.49
C GLY A 213 -9.99 -4.94 13.94
N ALA A 214 -9.15 -5.95 14.17
CA ALA A 214 -7.75 -5.72 14.52
C ALA A 214 -6.97 -5.08 13.36
N SER A 215 -6.05 -4.18 13.68
CA SER A 215 -5.10 -3.58 12.74
C SER A 215 -3.73 -3.47 13.39
N PHE A 216 -2.70 -4.03 12.76
CA PHE A 216 -1.34 -3.97 13.28
C PHE A 216 -0.74 -2.58 13.14
N SER A 217 -0.03 -2.15 14.18
CA SER A 217 0.90 -1.03 14.10
C SER A 217 2.03 -1.30 13.10
N PRO A 218 2.67 -0.27 12.53
CA PRO A 218 3.72 -0.44 11.51
C PRO A 218 4.91 -1.30 11.96
N ASP A 219 5.23 -1.28 13.26
CA ASP A 219 6.28 -2.11 13.86
C ASP A 219 5.80 -3.53 14.27
N GLY A 220 4.51 -3.83 14.10
CA GLY A 220 3.89 -5.12 14.44
C GLY A 220 3.78 -5.41 15.94
N SER A 221 4.15 -4.46 16.81
CA SER A 221 4.20 -4.66 18.28
C SER A 221 2.84 -4.52 18.96
N ARG A 222 1.94 -3.74 18.36
CA ARG A 222 0.61 -3.41 18.87
C ARG A 222 -0.48 -3.66 17.83
N VAL A 223 -1.71 -3.82 18.31
CA VAL A 223 -2.93 -3.82 17.51
C VAL A 223 -3.86 -2.71 17.96
N ALA A 224 -4.47 -2.01 17.01
CA ALA A 224 -5.67 -1.21 17.23
C ALA A 224 -6.89 -2.09 16.95
N CYS A 225 -7.97 -1.92 17.70
CA CYS A 225 -9.17 -2.76 17.58
C CYS A 225 -10.41 -2.04 18.13
N THR A 226 -11.58 -2.60 17.86
CA THR A 226 -12.86 -2.17 18.44
C THR A 226 -13.26 -3.11 19.55
N LEU A 227 -13.44 -2.59 20.77
CA LEU A 227 -13.92 -3.37 21.92
C LEU A 227 -15.15 -2.70 22.53
N SER A 228 -16.19 -3.48 22.86
CA SER A 228 -17.37 -2.99 23.59
C SER A 228 -17.34 -3.31 25.10
N ARG A 229 -16.16 -3.64 25.64
CA ARG A 229 -15.98 -4.09 27.04
C ARG A 229 -16.43 -3.09 28.10
N ASP A 230 -16.52 -1.81 27.73
CA ASP A 230 -16.95 -0.72 28.60
C ASP A 230 -18.39 -0.24 28.25
N GLY A 231 -19.17 -1.09 27.58
CA GLY A 231 -20.56 -0.84 27.16
C GLY A 231 -20.69 -0.45 25.69
N ASN A 232 -20.06 0.64 25.28
CA ASN A 232 -20.07 1.12 23.89
C ASN A 232 -18.88 0.55 23.08
N PRO A 233 -19.03 0.18 21.78
CA PRO A 233 -17.89 -0.19 20.93
C PRO A 233 -16.98 1.01 20.67
N GLU A 234 -15.75 0.92 21.16
CA GLU A 234 -14.79 2.02 21.19
C GLU A 234 -13.44 1.55 20.65
N LEU A 235 -12.59 2.49 20.26
CA LEU A 235 -11.21 2.17 19.87
C LEU A 235 -10.33 1.85 21.07
N TYR A 236 -9.56 0.78 20.93
CA TYR A 236 -8.51 0.39 21.87
C TYR A 236 -7.20 0.12 21.13
N ILE A 237 -6.10 0.26 21.87
CA ILE A 237 -4.80 -0.27 21.50
C ILE A 237 -4.41 -1.33 22.52
N ALA A 238 -3.92 -2.47 22.06
CA ALA A 238 -3.31 -3.50 22.89
C ALA A 238 -1.95 -3.92 22.31
N SER A 239 -1.12 -4.59 23.11
CA SER A 239 0.02 -5.35 22.59
C SER A 239 -0.46 -6.38 21.58
N ALA A 240 0.38 -6.77 20.61
CA ALA A 240 0.01 -7.75 19.59
C ALA A 240 -0.33 -9.14 20.16
N ASN A 241 0.08 -9.44 21.39
CA ASN A 241 -0.33 -10.63 22.14
C ASN A 241 -1.65 -10.46 22.93
N GLY A 242 -2.31 -9.31 22.81
CA GLY A 242 -3.58 -8.99 23.48
C GLY A 242 -3.48 -8.34 24.86
N SER A 243 -2.28 -8.26 25.44
CA SER A 243 -2.08 -7.65 26.76
C SER A 243 -2.18 -6.12 26.74
N GLY A 244 -2.49 -5.51 27.89
CA GLY A 244 -2.40 -4.06 28.06
C GLY A 244 -3.41 -3.24 27.25
N ALA A 245 -4.60 -3.79 26.96
CA ALA A 245 -5.65 -3.08 26.24
C ALA A 245 -6.00 -1.74 26.90
N ARG A 246 -5.82 -0.64 26.16
CA ARG A 246 -6.06 0.73 26.60
C ARG A 246 -7.03 1.43 25.63
N ARG A 247 -8.10 1.97 26.18
CA ARG A 247 -9.13 2.72 25.44
C ARG A 247 -8.57 4.06 24.92
N LEU A 248 -8.93 4.42 23.69
CA LEU A 248 -8.57 5.70 23.06
C LEU A 248 -9.73 6.67 22.95
N THR A 249 -10.93 6.17 22.63
CA THR A 249 -12.10 6.99 22.37
C THR A 249 -13.10 6.90 23.53
N ARG A 250 -13.95 7.91 23.65
CA ARG A 250 -15.12 7.94 24.55
C ARG A 250 -16.23 8.68 23.82
N SER A 251 -16.95 8.00 22.95
CA SER A 251 -17.98 8.60 22.09
C SER A 251 -19.39 8.11 22.49
N ARG A 252 -20.42 8.65 21.82
CA ARG A 252 -21.79 8.10 21.88
C ARG A 252 -22.09 7.20 20.68
N GLY A 253 -21.27 7.28 19.63
CA GLY A 253 -21.37 6.46 18.43
C GLY A 253 -20.59 5.15 18.53
N VAL A 254 -20.59 4.39 17.46
CA VAL A 254 -19.87 3.13 17.30
C VAL A 254 -18.58 3.39 16.53
N GLU A 255 -17.44 3.12 17.15
CA GLU A 255 -16.15 3.09 16.47
C GLU A 255 -15.93 1.78 15.72
N SER A 256 -15.30 1.85 14.55
CA SER A 256 -14.96 0.67 13.77
C SER A 256 -13.79 0.88 12.80
N SER A 257 -13.27 -0.25 12.29
CA SER A 257 -12.28 -0.32 11.21
C SER A 257 -11.05 0.59 11.41
N PRO A 258 -10.29 0.43 12.51
CA PRO A 258 -9.08 1.20 12.72
C PRO A 258 -7.99 0.87 11.69
N SER A 259 -7.22 1.86 11.28
CA SER A 259 -6.00 1.72 10.46
C SER A 259 -4.92 2.66 10.98
N TRP A 260 -3.71 2.14 11.16
CA TRP A 260 -2.58 2.92 11.66
C TRP A 260 -2.03 3.86 10.60
N SER A 261 -1.59 5.04 11.03
CA SER A 261 -0.69 5.86 10.23
C SER A 261 0.67 5.14 10.06
N PRO A 262 1.38 5.36 8.94
CA PRO A 262 2.63 4.65 8.66
C PRO A 262 3.77 4.98 9.64
N ASP A 263 3.71 6.14 10.29
CA ASP A 263 4.64 6.55 11.36
C ASP A 263 4.24 6.01 12.76
N GLY A 264 3.08 5.34 12.87
CA GLY A 264 2.58 4.77 14.11
C GLY A 264 2.11 5.79 15.15
N SER A 265 1.91 7.05 14.77
CA SER A 265 1.54 8.15 15.67
C SER A 265 0.04 8.41 15.79
N GLU A 266 -0.74 8.02 14.76
CA GLU A 266 -2.19 8.20 14.67
C GLU A 266 -2.90 6.92 14.23
N ILE A 267 -4.21 6.89 14.48
CA ILE A 267 -5.13 5.88 13.95
C ILE A 267 -6.26 6.60 13.23
N VAL A 268 -6.54 6.23 11.98
CA VAL A 268 -7.79 6.58 11.30
C VAL A 268 -8.83 5.48 11.57
N TYR A 269 -10.09 5.87 11.72
CA TYR A 269 -11.20 4.96 12.00
C TYR A 269 -12.52 5.55 11.51
N SER A 270 -13.56 4.71 11.49
CA SER A 270 -14.93 5.13 11.25
C SER A 270 -15.67 5.34 12.58
N SER A 271 -16.46 6.39 12.69
CA SER A 271 -17.38 6.63 13.82
C SER A 271 -18.69 7.22 13.32
N ASP A 272 -19.81 6.78 13.90
CA ASP A 272 -21.15 7.29 13.59
C ASP A 272 -21.66 8.34 14.59
N ASP A 273 -20.80 8.84 15.49
CA ASP A 273 -21.12 9.83 16.53
C ASP A 273 -21.74 11.13 15.97
N SER A 274 -21.55 11.40 14.66
CA SER A 274 -22.13 12.54 13.93
C SER A 274 -23.39 12.22 13.13
N GLY A 275 -24.16 11.18 13.50
CA GLY A 275 -25.43 10.79 12.86
C GLY A 275 -25.30 9.80 11.71
N GLY A 276 -24.08 9.42 11.34
CA GLY A 276 -23.75 8.40 10.34
C GLY A 276 -22.24 8.18 10.26
N PRO A 277 -21.77 7.02 9.76
CA PRO A 277 -20.35 6.71 9.68
C PRO A 277 -19.54 7.77 8.93
N GLN A 278 -18.53 8.29 9.60
CA GLN A 278 -17.60 9.30 9.11
C GLN A 278 -16.18 8.91 9.52
N LEU A 279 -15.18 9.39 8.78
CA LEU A 279 -13.78 9.13 9.11
C LEU A 279 -13.26 10.13 10.13
N TYR A 280 -12.58 9.61 11.14
CA TYR A 280 -11.88 10.37 12.17
C TYR A 280 -10.45 9.87 12.29
N ARG A 281 -9.56 10.74 12.79
CA ARG A 281 -8.23 10.36 13.24
C ARG A 281 -8.01 10.75 14.68
N ILE A 282 -7.23 9.95 15.39
CA ILE A 282 -6.87 10.19 16.79
C ILE A 282 -5.40 9.85 17.00
N SER A 283 -4.71 10.62 17.85
CA SER A 283 -3.35 10.29 18.26
C SER A 283 -3.36 8.99 19.07
N VAL A 284 -2.32 8.18 18.88
CA VAL A 284 -2.05 6.99 19.69
C VAL A 284 -1.84 7.35 21.16
N ALA A 285 -1.38 8.57 21.48
CA ALA A 285 -1.31 9.08 22.85
C ALA A 285 -2.70 9.36 23.47
N GLY A 286 -3.77 9.36 22.67
CA GLY A 286 -5.11 9.80 23.04
C GLY A 286 -5.34 11.28 22.75
N GLY A 287 -6.42 11.84 23.29
CA GLY A 287 -6.83 13.22 23.09
C GLY A 287 -8.09 13.34 22.22
N ALA A 288 -8.36 14.56 21.75
CA ALA A 288 -9.57 14.83 20.97
C ALA A 288 -9.43 14.28 19.54
N PRO A 289 -10.41 13.48 19.06
CA PRO A 289 -10.42 13.01 17.68
C PRO A 289 -10.71 14.16 16.71
N ARG A 290 -10.17 14.04 15.49
CA ARG A 290 -10.36 15.02 14.41
C ARG A 290 -11.08 14.38 13.25
N ARG A 291 -12.22 14.94 12.85
CA ARG A 291 -12.95 14.49 11.65
C ARG A 291 -12.13 14.77 10.39
N ILE A 292 -12.16 13.84 9.44
CA ILE A 292 -11.62 14.02 8.10
C ILE A 292 -12.78 14.43 7.18
N SER A 293 -12.66 15.60 6.56
CA SER A 293 -13.68 16.11 5.65
C SER A 293 -13.58 15.42 4.30
N THR A 294 -14.39 14.39 4.08
CA THR A 294 -14.43 13.62 2.82
C THR A 294 -15.45 14.17 1.82
N GLY A 295 -16.39 15.02 2.27
CA GLY A 295 -17.52 15.48 1.45
C GLY A 295 -18.62 14.44 1.25
N PHE A 296 -18.55 13.28 1.92
CA PHE A 296 -19.53 12.21 1.83
C PHE A 296 -20.21 11.92 3.18
N ASN A 297 -21.47 11.46 3.14
CA ASN A 297 -22.29 11.26 4.35
C ASN A 297 -22.16 9.87 4.99
N TYR A 298 -21.50 8.93 4.31
CA TYR A 298 -21.26 7.57 4.83
C TYR A 298 -19.89 7.12 4.36
N CYS A 299 -18.93 7.00 5.29
CA CYS A 299 -17.55 6.60 5.02
C CYS A 299 -17.08 5.55 6.03
N THR A 300 -16.58 4.41 5.54
CA THR A 300 -16.12 3.27 6.34
C THR A 300 -14.80 2.70 5.80
N GLU A 301 -14.25 1.70 6.49
CA GLU A 301 -13.05 0.94 6.08
C GLU A 301 -11.88 1.82 5.60
N PRO A 302 -11.39 2.77 6.42
CA PRO A 302 -10.27 3.59 6.02
C PRO A 302 -8.97 2.77 5.94
N SER A 303 -8.13 3.08 4.96
CA SER A 303 -6.80 2.52 4.78
C SER A 303 -5.80 3.62 4.48
N TRP A 304 -4.82 3.80 5.36
CA TRP A 304 -3.78 4.82 5.18
C TRP A 304 -2.78 4.37 4.12
N SER A 305 -2.35 5.26 3.22
CA SER A 305 -1.25 4.97 2.30
C SER A 305 0.09 4.90 3.04
N PRO A 306 1.03 4.03 2.63
CA PRO A 306 2.35 3.93 3.26
C PRO A 306 3.15 5.24 3.30
N ASP A 307 2.97 6.13 2.31
CA ASP A 307 3.61 7.45 2.28
C ASP A 307 2.98 8.49 3.23
N GLY A 308 1.88 8.12 3.91
CA GLY A 308 1.20 8.96 4.89
C GLY A 308 0.29 10.03 4.29
N LYS A 309 0.20 10.15 2.96
CA LYS A 309 -0.44 11.31 2.29
C LYS A 309 -1.91 11.11 1.98
N LYS A 310 -2.36 9.86 1.85
CA LYS A 310 -3.70 9.51 1.37
C LYS A 310 -4.41 8.55 2.32
N ILE A 311 -5.72 8.61 2.29
CA ILE A 311 -6.59 7.59 2.91
C ILE A 311 -7.55 7.10 1.84
N ALA A 312 -7.53 5.80 1.58
CA ALA A 312 -8.57 5.13 0.82
C ALA A 312 -9.69 4.71 1.77
N PHE A 313 -10.93 4.70 1.30
CA PHE A 313 -12.09 4.35 2.14
C PHE A 313 -13.30 3.96 1.29
N THR A 314 -14.25 3.29 1.92
CA THR A 314 -15.53 2.94 1.32
C THR A 314 -16.53 4.07 1.52
N VAL A 315 -17.28 4.38 0.47
CA VAL A 315 -18.38 5.36 0.42
C VAL A 315 -19.67 4.62 0.11
N ARG A 316 -20.77 4.97 0.80
CA ARG A 316 -22.10 4.45 0.48
C ARG A 316 -23.03 5.54 -0.06
N GLN A 317 -23.44 5.40 -1.32
CA GLN A 317 -24.34 6.32 -2.04
C GLN A 317 -25.25 5.55 -3.01
N GLY A 318 -26.25 4.82 -2.50
CA GLY A 318 -27.11 3.95 -3.32
C GLY A 318 -26.43 2.65 -3.81
N GLY A 319 -25.09 2.61 -3.77
CA GLY A 319 -24.23 1.44 -3.84
C GLY A 319 -22.97 1.71 -3.00
N PHE A 320 -21.95 0.87 -3.15
CA PHE A 320 -20.67 1.07 -2.50
C PHE A 320 -19.58 1.38 -3.51
N SER A 321 -18.75 2.37 -3.19
CA SER A 321 -17.63 2.78 -4.01
C SER A 321 -16.39 2.98 -3.14
N ILE A 322 -15.22 2.73 -3.71
CA ILE A 322 -13.96 3.11 -3.10
C ILE A 322 -13.60 4.54 -3.50
N ALA A 323 -13.14 5.33 -2.53
CA ALA A 323 -12.69 6.70 -2.71
C ALA A 323 -11.33 6.92 -2.06
N VAL A 324 -10.65 7.99 -2.45
CA VAL A 324 -9.39 8.44 -1.83
C VAL A 324 -9.49 9.92 -1.50
N VAL A 325 -9.03 10.28 -0.29
CA VAL A 325 -8.82 11.66 0.15
C VAL A 325 -7.32 11.93 0.32
N GLU A 326 -6.87 13.06 -0.23
CA GLU A 326 -5.53 13.61 -0.01
C GLU A 326 -5.53 14.43 1.28
N LEU A 327 -4.70 14.06 2.26
CA LEU A 327 -4.75 14.66 3.60
C LEU A 327 -4.28 16.12 3.63
N ALA A 328 -3.39 16.52 2.71
CA ALA A 328 -2.85 17.87 2.66
C ALA A 328 -3.86 18.90 2.13
N THR A 329 -4.71 18.50 1.19
CA THR A 329 -5.62 19.40 0.47
C THR A 329 -7.09 19.16 0.80
N GLY A 330 -7.43 17.98 1.34
CA GLY A 330 -8.82 17.52 1.48
C GLY A 330 -9.47 17.11 0.16
N ALA A 331 -8.72 17.13 -0.96
CA ALA A 331 -9.24 16.73 -2.26
C ALA A 331 -9.65 15.25 -2.21
N THR A 332 -10.90 14.97 -2.56
CA THR A 332 -11.48 13.64 -2.50
C THR A 332 -12.01 13.23 -3.87
N ARG A 333 -11.77 11.98 -4.28
CA ARG A 333 -12.30 11.43 -5.53
C ARG A 333 -12.73 9.98 -5.37
N ILE A 334 -13.79 9.59 -6.09
CA ILE A 334 -14.18 8.19 -6.26
C ILE A 334 -13.23 7.53 -7.25
N LEU A 335 -12.87 6.27 -7.00
CA LEU A 335 -12.00 5.46 -7.83
C LEU A 335 -12.76 4.38 -8.60
N ASP A 336 -13.62 3.63 -7.91
CA ASP A 336 -14.42 2.57 -8.51
C ASP A 336 -15.61 2.16 -7.63
N GLN A 337 -16.53 1.37 -8.19
CA GLN A 337 -17.49 0.59 -7.42
C GLN A 337 -16.80 -0.55 -6.68
N GLY A 338 -17.12 -0.74 -5.40
CA GLY A 338 -16.47 -1.71 -4.54
C GLY A 338 -16.37 -1.26 -3.08
N GLN A 339 -15.73 -2.09 -2.25
CA GLN A 339 -15.62 -1.93 -0.79
C GLN A 339 -14.27 -2.42 -0.27
N ASP A 340 -14.01 -2.14 1.01
CA ASP A 340 -12.87 -2.64 1.78
C ASP A 340 -11.49 -2.36 1.13
N PRO A 341 -11.14 -1.10 0.79
CA PRO A 341 -9.87 -0.82 0.13
C PRO A 341 -8.67 -1.04 1.07
N SER A 342 -7.60 -1.62 0.55
CA SER A 342 -6.31 -1.78 1.25
C SER A 342 -5.15 -1.36 0.36
N TRP A 343 -4.32 -0.42 0.83
CA TRP A 343 -3.09 -0.03 0.13
C TRP A 343 -2.01 -1.11 0.16
N GLY A 344 -1.37 -1.29 -0.99
CA GLY A 344 -0.08 -1.97 -1.10
C GLY A 344 1.07 -1.05 -0.67
N ALA A 345 2.28 -1.62 -0.58
CA ALA A 345 3.47 -0.96 -0.02
C ALA A 345 3.97 0.28 -0.79
N ASP A 346 3.52 0.46 -2.03
CA ASP A 346 4.04 1.47 -2.95
C ASP A 346 3.23 2.79 -2.96
N SER A 347 2.15 2.89 -2.16
CA SER A 347 1.24 4.06 -2.14
C SER A 347 0.64 4.42 -3.50
N ARG A 348 0.64 3.47 -4.44
CA ARG A 348 0.09 3.59 -5.80
C ARG A 348 -1.02 2.59 -6.02
N HIS A 349 -0.85 1.35 -5.56
CA HIS A 349 -1.83 0.29 -5.75
C HIS A 349 -2.75 0.11 -4.55
N LEU A 350 -4.01 -0.19 -4.87
CA LEU A 350 -5.03 -0.61 -3.93
C LEU A 350 -5.53 -2.00 -4.33
N ILE A 351 -5.85 -2.84 -3.35
CA ILE A 351 -6.80 -3.94 -3.54
C ILE A 351 -8.13 -3.58 -2.89
N TYR A 352 -9.23 -4.07 -3.44
CA TYR A 352 -10.58 -3.91 -2.90
C TYR A 352 -11.46 -5.06 -3.38
N SER A 353 -12.64 -5.21 -2.80
CA SER A 353 -13.63 -6.17 -3.26
C SER A 353 -14.71 -5.50 -4.12
N ASP A 354 -15.03 -6.09 -5.27
CA ASP A 354 -16.26 -5.77 -6.03
C ASP A 354 -17.46 -6.66 -5.63
N GLY A 355 -17.24 -7.57 -4.66
CA GLY A 355 -18.19 -8.57 -4.18
C GLY A 355 -18.03 -9.95 -4.84
N SER A 356 -17.46 -10.01 -6.04
CA SER A 356 -17.21 -11.25 -6.81
C SER A 356 -15.72 -11.56 -6.97
N ALA A 357 -14.88 -10.52 -6.94
CA ALA A 357 -13.45 -10.61 -7.05
C ALA A 357 -12.74 -9.63 -6.10
N ILE A 358 -11.52 -9.98 -5.72
CA ILE A 358 -10.53 -9.01 -5.23
C ILE A 358 -9.85 -8.40 -6.46
N VAL A 359 -9.88 -7.08 -6.56
CA VAL A 359 -9.39 -6.32 -7.70
C VAL A 359 -8.18 -5.50 -7.29
N LEU A 360 -7.09 -5.65 -8.03
CA LEU A 360 -5.91 -4.79 -7.98
C LEU A 360 -6.14 -3.55 -8.85
N MET A 361 -5.98 -2.37 -8.26
CA MET A 361 -6.13 -1.09 -8.95
C MET A 361 -4.86 -0.26 -8.90
N ASP A 362 -4.40 0.16 -10.07
CA ASP A 362 -3.40 1.22 -10.22
C ASP A 362 -4.11 2.57 -10.14
N THR A 363 -3.93 3.30 -9.03
CA THR A 363 -4.65 4.57 -8.81
C THR A 363 -4.15 5.73 -9.70
N ILE A 364 -3.01 5.55 -10.38
CA ILE A 364 -2.39 6.53 -11.27
C ILE A 364 -2.83 6.32 -12.71
N LYS A 365 -2.81 5.07 -13.20
CA LYS A 365 -3.25 4.73 -14.57
C LYS A 365 -4.73 4.38 -14.68
N GLY A 366 -5.40 4.10 -13.55
CA GLY A 366 -6.80 3.67 -13.52
C GLY A 366 -7.02 2.22 -13.99
N ARG A 367 -5.94 1.44 -14.19
CA ARG A 367 -6.03 0.02 -14.55
C ARG A 367 -6.61 -0.77 -13.38
N LYS A 368 -7.55 -1.66 -13.69
CA LYS A 368 -8.18 -2.59 -12.75
C LYS A 368 -7.91 -4.01 -13.22
N THR A 369 -7.50 -4.88 -12.33
CA THR A 369 -7.15 -6.26 -12.66
C THR A 369 -7.71 -7.17 -11.57
N PRO A 370 -8.73 -7.98 -11.88
CA PRO A 370 -9.20 -9.02 -10.95
C PRO A 370 -8.05 -9.99 -10.67
N VAL A 371 -7.65 -10.11 -9.41
CA VAL A 371 -6.55 -11.01 -8.98
C VAL A 371 -7.09 -12.27 -8.31
N ALA A 372 -8.21 -12.19 -7.59
CA ALA A 372 -8.85 -13.38 -7.03
C ALA A 372 -10.34 -13.41 -7.38
N SER A 373 -10.74 -14.34 -8.27
CA SER A 373 -12.12 -14.48 -8.78
C SER A 373 -12.57 -15.94 -8.80
N GLY A 374 -13.88 -16.19 -8.90
CA GLY A 374 -14.43 -17.56 -8.92
C GLY A 374 -14.40 -18.22 -7.54
N LEU A 375 -14.32 -17.43 -6.47
CA LEU A 375 -14.15 -17.88 -5.09
C LEU A 375 -15.40 -17.62 -4.26
N GLY A 376 -16.58 -17.79 -4.86
CA GLY A 376 -17.83 -17.34 -4.25
C GLY A 376 -17.82 -15.81 -4.06
N LYS A 377 -18.48 -15.34 -3.00
CA LYS A 377 -18.37 -13.94 -2.57
C LYS A 377 -17.06 -13.75 -1.84
N VAL A 378 -16.34 -12.69 -2.19
CA VAL A 378 -15.09 -12.29 -1.53
C VAL A 378 -15.23 -10.89 -0.93
N SER A 379 -14.56 -10.62 0.18
CA SER A 379 -14.62 -9.32 0.87
C SER A 379 -13.39 -9.08 1.74
N GLU A 380 -13.29 -7.86 2.27
CA GLU A 380 -12.38 -7.50 3.36
C GLU A 380 -10.90 -7.87 3.10
N PRO A 381 -10.31 -7.49 1.94
CA PRO A 381 -8.91 -7.77 1.70
C PRO A 381 -8.00 -6.95 2.63
N SER A 382 -6.92 -7.58 3.08
CA SER A 382 -5.84 -6.94 3.84
C SER A 382 -4.51 -7.25 3.17
N TRP A 383 -3.82 -6.21 2.71
CA TRP A 383 -2.55 -6.33 1.99
C TRP A 383 -1.37 -6.20 2.94
N SER A 384 -0.42 -7.13 2.88
CA SER A 384 0.89 -6.96 3.53
C SER A 384 1.67 -5.82 2.88
N ARG A 385 2.31 -5.01 3.73
CA ARG A 385 3.08 -3.83 3.37
C ARG A 385 4.55 -4.04 3.66
#